data_AF-A0A378BXL3-F1
#
_entry.id   AF-A0A378BXL3-F1
#
_cell.length_a   1.000
_cell.length_b   1.000
_cell.length_c   1.000
_cell.angle_alpha   90.00
_cell.angle_beta   90.00
_cell.angle_gamma   90.00
#
_symmetry.space_group_name_H-M   'P 1'
#
loop_
_entity.id
_entity.type
_entity.pdbx_description
1 polymer ?
#
loop_
_entity_poly.entity_id
_entity_poly.type
_entity_poly.pdbx_seq_one_letter_code
_entity_poly.pdbx_strand_id
1 'polypeptide(L)'
;MQERCIGCKTCVVACPYGAMEVVVRPVIRHSGAGLNVVAEKAEANKCDLCFHRESGPACMEVCPTHALVCVDRNKLEQMNIEKRRRTALAW
;
A
#
# COMPACT_ATOMS: atom_id res chain seq x y z
N MET A 1 4.99 -9.84 -2.08
CA MET A 1 6.18 -8.96 -2.24
C MET A 1 7.13 -9.10 -1.04
N GLN A 2 6.57 -9.22 0.16
CA GLN A 2 7.26 -9.28 1.45
C GLN A 2 8.16 -10.52 1.60
N GLU A 3 7.76 -11.68 1.09
CA GLU A 3 8.56 -12.92 1.18
C GLU A 3 9.95 -12.78 0.56
N ARG A 4 10.03 -12.15 -0.62
CA ARG A 4 11.28 -11.90 -1.36
C ARG A 4 12.08 -10.69 -0.85
N CYS A 5 11.55 -9.94 0.11
CA CYS A 5 12.25 -8.80 0.67
C CYS A 5 13.47 -9.26 1.47
N ILE A 6 14.64 -8.71 1.14
CA ILE A 6 15.92 -8.97 1.83
C ILE A 6 16.30 -7.85 2.83
N GLY A 7 15.45 -6.82 2.97
CA GLY A 7 15.70 -5.74 3.92
C GLY A 7 16.80 -4.74 3.51
N CYS A 8 17.14 -4.61 2.22
CA CYS A 8 18.19 -3.70 1.74
C CYS A 8 17.84 -2.19 1.83
N LYS A 9 16.57 -1.85 2.06
CA LYS A 9 16.06 -0.48 2.23
C LYS A 9 16.16 0.44 0.99
N THR A 10 16.64 -0.04 -0.15
CA THR A 10 16.73 0.76 -1.39
C THR A 10 15.38 1.34 -1.82
N CYS A 11 14.29 0.58 -1.67
CA CYS A 11 12.94 1.03 -1.99
C CYS A 11 12.48 2.23 -1.14
N VAL A 12 12.98 2.36 0.09
CA VAL A 12 12.64 3.48 0.99
C VAL A 12 13.27 4.76 0.46
N VAL A 13 14.56 4.71 0.13
CA VAL A 13 15.29 5.85 -0.42
C VAL A 13 14.78 6.24 -1.81
N ALA A 14 14.39 5.26 -2.62
CA ALA A 14 13.89 5.49 -3.96
C ALA A 14 12.46 6.07 -4.02
N CYS A 15 11.69 5.99 -2.93
CA CYS A 15 10.30 6.45 -2.94
C CYS A 15 10.24 7.99 -2.89
N PRO A 16 9.76 8.68 -3.93
CA PRO A 16 9.73 10.15 -3.93
C PRO A 16 8.67 10.72 -2.97
N TYR A 17 7.72 9.89 -2.54
CA TYR A 17 6.63 10.28 -1.65
C TYR A 17 6.91 9.94 -0.18
N GLY A 18 8.01 9.26 0.14
CA GLY A 18 8.29 8.78 1.50
C GLY A 18 7.25 7.78 2.03
N ALA A 19 6.49 7.12 1.16
CA ALA A 19 5.37 6.25 1.53
C ALA A 19 5.77 4.78 1.79
N MET A 20 7.04 4.55 2.11
CA MET A 20 7.63 3.23 2.36
C MET A 20 8.17 3.18 3.78
N GLU A 21 7.81 2.14 4.53
CA GLU A 21 8.29 1.90 5.89
C GLU A 21 9.08 0.57 5.94
N VAL A 22 9.96 0.40 6.92
CA VAL A 22 10.60 -0.90 7.21
C VAL A 22 10.08 -1.41 8.54
N VAL A 23 9.43 -2.56 8.51
CA VAL A 23 8.96 -3.25 9.71
C VAL A 23 9.89 -4.42 10.02
N VAL A 24 10.08 -4.72 11.30
CA VAL A 24 10.88 -5.86 11.75
C VAL A 24 9.95 -6.87 12.40
N ARG A 25 10.07 -8.13 12.00
CA ARG A 25 9.32 -9.23 12.61
C ARG A 25 10.21 -10.42 12.93
N PRO A 26 9.90 -11.18 14.00
CA PRO A 26 10.59 -12.43 14.28
C PRO A 26 10.27 -13.46 13.19
N VAL A 27 11.28 -14.21 12.77
CA VAL A 27 11.19 -15.32 11.82
C VAL A 27 12.03 -16.49 12.32
N ILE A 28 11.62 -17.71 11.97
CA ILE A 28 12.44 -18.90 12.19
C ILE A 28 13.36 -19.06 10.99
N ARG A 29 14.67 -19.22 11.25
CA ARG A 29 15.66 -19.57 10.22
C ARG A 29 16.33 -20.89 10.58
N HIS A 30 16.60 -21.70 9.57
CA HIS A 30 17.45 -22.86 9.72
C HIS A 30 18.91 -22.41 9.69
N SER A 31 19.64 -22.67 10.78
CA SER A 31 21.09 -22.53 10.78
C SER A 31 21.70 -23.66 9.94
N GLY A 32 22.91 -23.44 9.42
CA GLY A 32 23.67 -24.47 8.70
C GLY A 32 24.03 -25.69 9.57
N ALA A 33 23.75 -25.66 10.87
CA ALA A 33 23.92 -26.75 11.81
C ALA A 33 22.62 -27.56 12.06
N GLY A 34 21.57 -27.37 11.24
CA GLY A 34 20.31 -28.09 11.37
C GLY A 34 19.44 -27.62 12.55
N LEU A 35 19.76 -26.48 13.16
CA LEU A 35 19.01 -25.92 14.29
C LEU A 35 18.08 -24.79 13.83
N ASN A 36 16.85 -24.78 14.34
CA ASN A 36 15.92 -23.66 14.18
C ASN A 36 16.30 -22.54 15.15
N VAL A 37 16.61 -21.37 14.62
CA VAL A 37 16.90 -20.18 15.42
C VAL A 37 15.87 -19.08 15.15
N VAL A 38 15.47 -18.38 16.19
CA VAL A 38 14.68 -17.16 16.06
C VAL A 38 15.62 -16.04 15.60
N ALA A 39 15.27 -15.40 14.50
CA ALA A 39 16.00 -14.28 13.93
C ALA A 39 15.02 -13.15 13.61
N GLU A 40 15.54 -11.96 13.41
CA GLU A 40 14.74 -10.83 12.93
C GLU A 40 14.79 -10.76 11.39
N LYS A 41 13.65 -10.42 10.78
CA LYS A 41 13.56 -10.09 9.36
C LYS A 41 13.00 -8.68 9.21
N ALA A 42 13.81 -7.81 8.60
CA ALA A 42 13.38 -6.51 8.14
C ALA A 42 12.64 -6.66 6.80
N GLU A 43 11.43 -6.13 6.71
CA GLU A 43 10.59 -6.16 5.51
C GLU A 43 10.09 -4.76 5.17
N ALA A 44 10.06 -4.47 3.87
CA ALA A 44 9.49 -3.23 3.38
C ALA A 44 7.96 -3.30 3.41
N ASN A 45 7.33 -2.27 3.97
CA ASN A 45 5.89 -2.10 4.08
C ASN A 45 5.45 -0.90 3.22
N LYS A 46 4.42 -1.11 2.40
CA LYS A 46 3.79 -0.09 1.56
C LYS A 46 2.29 -0.33 1.60
N CYS A 47 1.49 0.74 1.52
CA CYS A 47 0.06 0.61 1.28
C CYS A 47 -0.19 -0.31 0.07
N ASP A 48 -0.89 -1.41 0.36
CA ASP A 48 -1.24 -2.50 -0.55
C ASP A 48 -2.71 -2.41 -0.99
N LEU A 49 -3.37 -1.27 -0.68
CA LEU A 49 -4.80 -1.03 -0.88
C LEU A 49 -5.70 -2.05 -0.17
N CYS A 50 -5.18 -2.69 0.88
CA CYS A 50 -5.87 -3.76 1.61
C CYS A 50 -6.40 -4.86 0.67
N PHE A 51 -5.62 -5.27 -0.34
CA PHE A 51 -6.06 -6.27 -1.34
C PHE A 51 -6.54 -7.61 -0.74
N HIS A 52 -6.15 -7.90 0.49
CA HIS A 52 -6.53 -9.09 1.24
C HIS A 52 -7.91 -8.99 1.92
N ARG A 53 -8.55 -7.82 1.93
CA ARG A 53 -9.81 -7.55 2.62
C ARG A 53 -10.94 -7.36 1.62
N GLU A 54 -12.02 -8.13 1.75
CA GLU A 54 -13.16 -8.06 0.83
C GLU A 54 -13.88 -6.71 0.88
N SER A 55 -13.99 -6.09 2.06
CA SER A 55 -14.57 -4.74 2.20
C SER A 55 -13.63 -3.61 1.74
N GLY A 56 -12.46 -3.95 1.19
CA GLY A 56 -11.51 -3.01 0.62
C GLY A 56 -10.72 -2.20 1.66
N PRO A 57 -10.15 -1.05 1.24
CA PRO A 57 -9.28 -0.23 2.09
C PRO A 57 -9.90 0.19 3.41
N ALA A 58 -9.33 -0.28 4.52
CA ALA A 58 -9.79 0.03 5.87
C ALA A 58 -9.79 1.54 6.17
N CYS A 59 -8.85 2.29 5.59
CA CYS A 59 -8.79 3.74 5.74
C CYS A 59 -10.00 4.47 5.13
N MET A 60 -10.64 3.92 4.10
CA MET A 60 -11.88 4.49 3.55
C MET A 60 -13.08 4.18 4.43
N GLU A 61 -13.17 2.94 4.91
CA GLU A 61 -14.29 2.50 5.76
C GLU A 61 -14.36 3.25 7.10
N VAL A 62 -13.20 3.51 7.72
CA VAL A 62 -13.15 4.15 9.04
C VAL A 62 -13.28 5.68 8.99
N CYS A 63 -13.14 6.31 7.81
CA CYS A 63 -13.07 7.76 7.70
C CYS A 63 -14.47 8.39 7.86
N PRO A 64 -14.76 9.12 8.96
CA PRO A 64 -16.11 9.64 9.21
C PRO A 64 -16.54 10.73 8.21
N THR A 65 -15.57 11.46 7.65
CA THR A 65 -15.82 12.52 6.66
C THR A 65 -15.84 12.01 5.22
N HIS A 66 -15.58 10.72 5.00
CA HIS A 66 -15.48 10.13 3.66
C HIS A 66 -14.48 10.86 2.76
N ALA A 67 -13.35 11.31 3.33
CA ALA A 67 -12.34 12.07 2.61
C ALA A 67 -11.56 11.26 1.56
N LEU A 68 -11.54 9.93 1.70
CA LEU A 68 -10.81 9.02 0.83
C LEU A 68 -11.77 8.24 -0.07
N VAL A 69 -11.47 8.22 -1.36
CA VAL A 69 -12.20 7.43 -2.36
C VAL A 69 -11.19 6.78 -3.30
N CYS A 70 -11.28 5.46 -3.46
CA CYS A 70 -10.54 4.75 -4.50
C CYS A 70 -11.17 5.03 -5.87
N VAL A 71 -10.33 5.44 -6.82
CA VAL A 71 -10.71 5.78 -8.18
C VAL A 71 -9.80 5.02 -9.13
N ASP A 72 -10.40 4.25 -10.02
CA ASP A 72 -9.69 3.63 -11.15
C ASP A 72 -9.66 4.57 -12.36
N ARG A 73 -9.02 4.14 -13.45
CA ARG A 73 -8.88 4.96 -14.66
C ARG A 73 -10.24 5.32 -15.28
N ASN A 74 -11.17 4.36 -15.35
CA ASN A 74 -12.48 4.56 -15.98
C ASN A 74 -13.32 5.56 -15.18
N LYS A 75 -13.35 5.40 -13.86
CA LYS A 75 -14.07 6.30 -12.95
C LYS A 75 -13.46 7.70 -12.97
N LEU A 76 -12.13 7.81 -13.05
CA LEU A 76 -11.45 9.10 -13.17
C LEU A 76 -11.81 9.81 -14.48
N GLU A 77 -11.85 9.07 -15.60
CA GLU A 77 -12.26 9.60 -16.90
C GLU A 77 -13.71 10.10 -16.87
N GLN A 78 -14.64 9.31 -16.32
CA GLN A 78 -16.03 9.70 -16.13
C GLN A 78 -16.16 10.98 -15.28
N MET A 79 -15.43 11.05 -14.16
CA MET A 79 -15.41 12.23 -13.30
C MET A 79 -14.91 13.47 -14.05
N ASN A 80 -13.91 13.33 -14.92
CA ASN A 80 -13.39 14.43 -15.72
C ASN A 80 -14.37 14.88 -16.80
N ILE A 81 -15.05 13.95 -17.46
CA ILE A 81 -16.10 14.25 -18.45
C ILE A 81 -17.25 15.02 -17.78
N GLU A 82 -17.72 14.53 -16.64
CA GLU A 82 -18.81 15.16 -15.91
C GLU A 82 -18.44 16.57 -15.43
N LYS A 83 -17.22 16.78 -14.93
CA LYS A 83 -16.72 18.11 -14.57
C LYS A 83 -16.75 19.08 -15.76
N ARG A 84 -16.25 18.65 -16.93
CA ARG A 84 -16.26 19.46 -18.16
C ARG A 84 -17.69 19.80 -18.60
N ARG A 85 -18.59 18.82 -18.56
CA ARG A 85 -20.01 19.00 -18.91
C ARG A 85 -20.67 20.03 -17.99
N ARG A 86 -20.48 19.91 -16.67
CA ARG A 86 -21.05 20.86 -15.70
C ARG A 86 -20.56 22.29 -15.93
N THR A 87 -19.27 22.48 -16.16
CA THR A 87 -18.73 23.80 -16.47
C THR A 87 -19.33 24.38 -17.74
N ALA A 88 -19.51 23.57 -18.80
CA ALA A 88 -20.10 24.02 -20.06
C ALA A 88 -21.60 24.38 -19.95
N LEU A 89 -22.34 23.72 -19.05
CA LEU A 89 -23.78 23.96 -18.82
C LEU A 89 -24.07 25.03 -17.74
N ALA A 90 -23.04 25.51 -17.04
CA ALA A 90 -23.15 26.56 -16.02
C ALA A 90 -23.04 27.99 -16.59
N TRP A 91 -23.00 28.10 -17.92
CA TRP A 91 -23.02 29.34 -18.71
C TRP A 91 -24.32 29.38 -19.53
#